data_AF-A0A6G8P0U9-F1
#
_entry.id   AF-A0A6G8P0U9-F1
#
_cell.length_a   1.000
_cell.length_b   1.000
_cell.length_c   1.000
_cell.angle_alpha   90.00
_cell.angle_beta   90.00
_cell.angle_gamma   90.00
#
_symmetry.space_group_name_H-M   'P 1'
#
loop_
_entity.id
_entity.type
_entity.pdbx_description
1 polymer ?
#
loop_
_entity_poly.entity_id
_entity_poly.type
_entity_poly.pdbx_seq_one_letter_code
_entity_poly.pdbx_strand_id
1 'polypeptide(L)'
;MLEGVMWLFINLVLPVIAPILGMWLEIVSARNIRDDAERLDALRRRRIVMLFKDGQLGWVGLLMCFAAVSDTLDGIRKHGLPNWAPVVFVALLGLVYTSGYFATKGAVDTADALDGFAWRTFAKDYPTAFYTIIFTVFSAALFGYVHFWAQ
;
A
#
# COMPACT_ATOMS: atom_id res chain seq x y z
N MET A 1 -22.32 3.69 -14.64
CA MET A 1 -21.00 4.30 -14.91
C MET A 1 -20.51 5.12 -13.72
N LEU A 2 -21.29 6.06 -13.18
CA LEU A 2 -20.89 6.85 -11.99
C LEU A 2 -20.62 5.97 -10.75
N GLU A 3 -21.46 4.96 -10.50
CA GLU A 3 -21.33 4.05 -9.36
C GLU A 3 -20.03 3.23 -9.38
N GLY A 4 -19.65 2.68 -10.54
CA GLY A 4 -18.39 1.94 -10.69
C GLY A 4 -17.15 2.84 -10.49
N VAL A 5 -17.22 4.09 -10.96
CA VAL A 5 -16.16 5.08 -10.75
C VAL A 5 -16.06 5.46 -9.27
N MET A 6 -17.19 5.67 -8.58
CA MET A 6 -17.20 5.93 -7.15
C MET A 6 -16.67 4.75 -6.33
N TRP A 7 -17.04 3.52 -6.71
CA TRP A 7 -16.55 2.31 -6.05
C TRP A 7 -15.03 2.18 -6.17
N LEU A 8 -14.48 2.37 -7.39
CA LEU A 8 -13.04 2.40 -7.63
C LEU A 8 -12.36 3.48 -6.79
N PHE A 9 -12.94 4.67 -6.74
CA PHE A 9 -12.36 5.76 -5.98
C PHE A 9 -12.30 5.45 -4.47
N ILE A 10 -13.41 4.99 -3.89
CA ILE A 10 -13.54 4.76 -2.45
C ILE A 10 -12.75 3.52 -2.00
N ASN A 11 -12.79 2.44 -2.77
CA ASN A 11 -12.24 1.15 -2.33
C ASN A 11 -10.82 0.88 -2.83
N LEU A 12 -10.33 1.60 -3.84
CA LEU A 12 -8.99 1.41 -4.41
C LEU A 12 -8.15 2.67 -4.34
N VAL A 13 -8.62 3.77 -4.90
CA VAL A 13 -7.81 4.98 -5.07
C VAL A 13 -7.54 5.65 -3.71
N LEU A 14 -8.58 5.92 -2.94
CA LEU A 14 -8.49 6.64 -1.68
C LEU A 14 -7.63 5.90 -0.62
N PRO A 15 -7.81 4.59 -0.38
CA PRO A 15 -7.04 3.87 0.65
C PRO A 15 -5.56 3.74 0.31
N VAL A 16 -5.19 3.75 -0.98
CA VAL A 16 -3.79 3.67 -1.43
C VAL A 16 -3.14 5.05 -1.44
N ILE A 17 -3.85 6.08 -1.92
CA ILE A 17 -3.29 7.43 -2.05
C ILE A 17 -3.19 8.14 -0.70
N ALA A 18 -4.15 7.94 0.22
CA ALA A 18 -4.18 8.68 1.48
C ALA A 18 -2.92 8.47 2.35
N PRO A 19 -2.41 7.24 2.56
CA PRO A 19 -1.14 7.05 3.28
C PRO A 19 0.05 7.71 2.58
N ILE A 20 0.12 7.61 1.24
CA ILE A 20 1.20 8.20 0.43
C ILE A 20 1.21 9.73 0.54
N LEU A 21 0.04 10.37 0.39
CA LEU A 21 -0.11 11.81 0.59
C LEU A 21 0.25 12.22 2.02
N GLY A 22 -0.17 11.43 3.01
CA GLY A 22 0.16 11.64 4.41
C GLY A 22 1.66 11.58 4.68
N MET A 23 2.42 10.71 4.01
CA MET A 23 3.88 10.67 4.08
C MET A 23 4.51 11.88 3.38
N TRP A 24 4.03 12.22 2.20
CA TRP A 24 4.54 13.35 1.44
C TRP A 24 4.39 14.67 2.20
N LEU A 25 3.23 14.91 2.81
CA LEU A 25 2.98 16.10 3.64
C LEU A 25 3.92 16.19 4.85
N GLU A 26 4.24 15.06 5.49
CA GLU A 26 5.22 15.02 6.59
C GLU A 26 6.63 15.39 6.12
N ILE A 27 7.07 14.84 4.98
CA ILE A 27 8.38 15.13 4.39
C ILE A 27 8.49 16.63 4.04
N VAL A 28 7.46 17.18 3.40
CA VAL A 28 7.41 18.61 3.04
C VAL A 28 7.41 19.49 4.29
N SER A 29 6.62 19.13 5.30
CA SER A 29 6.57 19.87 6.57
C SER A 29 7.91 19.87 7.30
N ALA A 30 8.63 18.75 7.33
CA ALA A 30 9.94 18.66 7.96
C ALA A 30 11.03 19.45 7.21
N ARG A 31 10.93 19.58 5.88
CA ARG A 31 11.87 20.38 5.06
C ARG A 31 11.77 21.88 5.29
N ASN A 32 10.63 22.38 5.77
CA ASN A 32 10.42 23.80 6.01
C ASN A 32 11.02 24.29 7.35
N ILE A 33 11.56 23.39 8.18
CA ILE A 33 12.23 23.74 9.44
C ILE A 33 13.64 24.25 9.11
N ARG A 34 13.94 25.50 9.50
CA ARG A 34 15.18 26.21 9.15
C ARG A 34 16.36 25.90 10.07
N ASP A 35 16.10 25.49 11.30
CA ASP A 35 17.14 25.10 12.27
C ASP A 35 17.40 23.59 12.13
N ASP A 36 18.64 23.21 11.84
CA ASP A 36 19.05 21.83 11.62
C ASP A 36 18.87 20.96 12.88
N ALA A 37 19.06 21.53 14.08
CA ALA A 37 18.88 20.80 15.34
C ALA A 37 17.40 20.51 15.62
N GLU A 38 16.54 21.50 15.36
CA GLU A 38 15.09 21.39 15.49
C GLU A 38 14.50 20.45 14.42
N ARG A 39 15.06 20.48 13.20
CA ARG A 39 14.71 19.59 12.10
C ARG A 39 15.04 18.15 12.43
N LEU A 40 16.23 17.87 12.99
CA LEU A 40 16.63 16.52 13.38
C LEU A 40 15.75 15.95 14.50
N ASP A 41 15.39 16.75 15.50
CA ASP A 41 14.48 16.32 16.57
C ASP A 41 13.05 16.09 16.04
N ALA A 42 12.56 16.97 15.16
CA ALA A 42 11.27 16.79 14.49
C ALA A 42 11.23 15.52 13.62
N LEU A 43 12.30 15.24 12.88
CA LEU A 43 12.43 14.01 12.07
C LEU A 43 12.46 12.75 12.95
N ARG A 44 13.17 12.79 14.08
CA ARG A 44 13.20 11.68 15.06
C ARG A 44 11.82 11.43 15.67
N ARG A 45 11.06 12.47 16.03
CA ARG A 45 9.68 12.32 16.54
C ARG A 45 8.72 11.82 15.46
N ARG A 46 8.87 12.31 14.22
CA ARG A 46 8.06 11.90 13.06
C ARG A 46 8.43 10.53 12.50
N ARG A 47 9.60 9.97 12.86
CA ARG A 47 10.03 8.60 12.52
C ARG A 47 8.95 7.57 12.82
N ILE A 48 8.39 7.60 14.02
CA ILE A 48 7.33 6.67 14.45
C ILE A 48 6.08 6.84 13.58
N VAL A 49 5.74 8.07 13.20
CA VAL A 49 4.59 8.38 12.35
C VAL A 49 4.81 7.88 10.92
N MET A 50 6.02 8.01 10.37
CA MET A 50 6.37 7.50 9.03
C MET A 50 6.38 5.96 9.00
N LEU A 51 6.97 5.33 10.01
CA LEU A 51 6.95 3.88 10.19
C LEU A 51 5.53 3.30 10.26
N PHE A 52 4.65 3.98 11.02
CA PHE A 52 3.25 3.59 11.13
C PHE A 52 2.50 3.76 9.80
N LYS A 53 2.77 4.82 9.05
CA LYS A 53 2.17 5.07 7.71
C LYS A 53 2.63 4.06 6.66
N ASP A 54 3.86 3.56 6.73
CA ASP A 54 4.34 2.49 5.83
C ASP A 54 3.66 1.14 6.12
N GLY A 55 3.47 0.81 7.40
CA GLY A 55 2.70 -0.38 7.80
C GLY A 55 1.24 -0.33 7.32
N GLN A 56 0.64 0.87 7.23
CA GLN A 56 -0.73 1.03 6.75
C GLN A 56 -0.92 0.54 5.31
N LEU A 57 0.05 0.75 4.42
CA LEU A 57 -0.05 0.26 3.04
C LEU A 57 -0.05 -1.27 2.96
N GLY A 58 0.71 -1.93 3.84
CA GLY A 58 0.67 -3.39 4.00
C GLY A 58 -0.70 -3.88 4.48
N TRP A 59 -1.30 -3.21 5.47
CA TRP A 59 -2.65 -3.52 5.94
C TRP A 59 -3.72 -3.29 4.86
N VAL A 60 -3.62 -2.19 4.11
CA VAL A 60 -4.51 -1.90 2.97
C VAL A 60 -4.40 -3.00 1.92
N GLY A 61 -3.17 -3.38 1.54
CA GLY A 61 -2.95 -4.48 0.60
C GLY A 61 -3.54 -5.80 1.07
N LEU A 62 -3.42 -6.10 2.37
CA LEU A 62 -3.97 -7.31 2.97
C LEU A 62 -5.52 -7.32 2.95
N LEU A 63 -6.15 -6.20 3.29
CA LEU A 63 -7.61 -6.05 3.24
C LEU A 63 -8.13 -6.22 1.81
N MET A 64 -7.45 -5.65 0.82
CA MET A 64 -7.80 -5.84 -0.60
C MET A 64 -7.68 -7.30 -1.03
N CYS A 65 -6.64 -8.03 -0.57
CA CYS A 65 -6.53 -9.45 -0.82
C CYS A 65 -7.69 -10.25 -0.21
N PHE A 66 -8.10 -9.95 1.03
CA PHE A 66 -9.24 -10.62 1.65
C PHE A 66 -10.55 -10.31 0.93
N ALA A 67 -10.77 -9.06 0.52
CA ALA A 67 -11.92 -8.69 -0.30
C ALA A 67 -11.93 -9.44 -1.64
N ALA A 68 -10.77 -9.54 -2.31
CA ALA A 68 -10.61 -10.30 -3.55
C ALA A 68 -10.89 -11.81 -3.36
N VAL A 69 -10.50 -12.41 -2.22
CA VAL A 69 -10.87 -13.80 -1.91
C VAL A 69 -12.39 -13.95 -1.80
N SER A 70 -13.05 -13.03 -1.08
CA SER A 70 -14.51 -13.05 -0.93
C SER A 70 -15.21 -12.94 -2.30
N ASP A 71 -14.83 -11.95 -3.11
CA ASP A 71 -15.42 -11.75 -4.44
C ASP A 71 -15.13 -12.94 -5.37
N THR A 72 -13.95 -13.57 -5.26
CA THR A 72 -13.61 -14.77 -6.04
C THR A 72 -14.57 -15.92 -5.69
N LEU A 73 -14.84 -16.14 -4.41
CA LEU A 73 -15.74 -17.21 -3.96
C LEU A 73 -17.18 -16.96 -4.42
N ASP A 74 -17.65 -15.72 -4.36
CA ASP A 74 -19.00 -15.38 -4.83
C ASP A 74 -19.12 -15.47 -6.35
N GLY A 75 -18.10 -15.02 -7.10
CA GLY A 75 -18.04 -15.18 -8.55
C GLY A 75 -18.02 -16.65 -8.98
N ILE A 76 -17.29 -17.52 -8.27
CA ILE A 76 -17.29 -18.97 -8.52
C ILE A 76 -18.68 -19.57 -8.31
N ARG A 77 -19.41 -19.14 -7.26
CA ARG A 77 -20.79 -19.60 -7.02
C ARG A 77 -21.75 -19.20 -8.14
N LYS A 78 -21.56 -18.03 -8.75
CA LYS A 78 -22.43 -17.51 -9.82
C LYS A 78 -22.07 -18.04 -11.20
N HIS A 79 -20.78 -18.10 -11.53
CA HIS A 79 -20.29 -18.30 -12.90
C HIS A 79 -19.52 -19.62 -13.08
N GLY A 80 -19.31 -20.39 -12.01
CA GLY A 80 -18.44 -21.57 -12.01
C GLY A 80 -16.96 -21.19 -11.91
N LEU A 81 -16.08 -22.20 -11.84
CA LEU A 81 -14.63 -22.00 -11.70
C LEU A 81 -14.00 -21.60 -13.05
N PRO A 82 -13.48 -20.38 -13.21
CA PRO A 82 -12.85 -19.97 -14.46
C PRO A 82 -11.42 -20.54 -14.58
N ASN A 83 -10.95 -20.71 -15.82
CA ASN A 83 -9.62 -21.28 -16.11
C ASN A 83 -8.45 -20.45 -15.53
N TRP A 84 -8.67 -19.15 -15.28
CA TRP A 84 -7.67 -18.27 -14.68
C TRP A 84 -7.68 -18.29 -13.14
N ALA A 85 -8.67 -18.91 -12.50
CA ALA A 85 -8.79 -18.94 -11.03
C ALA A 85 -7.53 -19.49 -10.33
N PRO A 86 -6.88 -20.57 -10.80
CA PRO A 86 -5.66 -21.06 -10.16
C PRO A 86 -4.54 -20.01 -10.11
N VAL A 87 -4.39 -19.21 -11.17
CA VAL A 87 -3.39 -18.14 -11.24
C VAL A 87 -3.71 -17.05 -10.22
N VAL A 88 -4.99 -16.66 -10.11
CA VAL A 88 -5.45 -15.68 -9.12
C VAL A 88 -5.25 -16.17 -7.69
N PHE A 89 -5.53 -17.43 -7.39
CA PHE A 89 -5.28 -17.99 -6.05
C PHE A 89 -3.80 -17.99 -5.70
N VAL A 90 -2.92 -18.39 -6.63
CA VAL A 90 -1.46 -18.35 -6.40
C VAL A 90 -0.99 -16.91 -6.18
N ALA A 91 -1.49 -15.96 -6.98
CA ALA A 91 -1.18 -14.54 -6.80
C ALA A 91 -1.68 -14.02 -5.44
N LEU A 92 -2.90 -14.37 -5.02
CA LEU A 92 -3.45 -13.99 -3.72
C LEU A 92 -2.62 -14.54 -2.56
N LEU A 93 -2.17 -15.79 -2.62
CA LEU A 93 -1.31 -16.36 -1.57
C LEU A 93 0.01 -15.58 -1.45
N GLY A 94 0.65 -15.26 -2.58
CA GLY A 94 1.87 -14.45 -2.60
C GLY A 94 1.64 -13.04 -2.07
N LEU A 95 0.53 -12.39 -2.47
CA LEU A 95 0.18 -11.04 -2.05
C LEU A 95 -0.22 -10.96 -0.57
N VAL A 96 -0.95 -11.96 -0.05
CA VAL A 96 -1.29 -12.07 1.39
C VAL A 96 -0.02 -12.23 2.21
N TYR A 97 0.88 -13.13 1.80
CA TYR A 97 2.14 -13.34 2.51
C TYR A 97 3.00 -12.08 2.54
N THR A 98 3.20 -11.45 1.39
CA THR A 98 4.03 -10.23 1.27
C THR A 98 3.39 -9.03 1.96
N SER A 99 2.10 -8.77 1.75
CA SER A 99 1.38 -7.67 2.42
C SER A 99 1.34 -7.86 3.93
N GLY A 100 1.11 -9.08 4.41
CA GLY A 100 1.17 -9.41 5.84
C GLY A 100 2.57 -9.25 6.43
N TYR A 101 3.61 -9.63 5.68
CA TYR A 101 5.00 -9.37 6.06
C TYR A 101 5.27 -7.86 6.21
N PHE A 102 4.86 -7.03 5.25
CA PHE A 102 5.06 -5.58 5.34
C PHE A 102 4.19 -4.91 6.41
N ALA A 103 2.95 -5.39 6.59
CA ALA A 103 2.05 -4.92 7.65
C ALA A 103 2.61 -5.16 9.06
N THR A 104 3.27 -6.30 9.26
CA THR A 104 3.85 -6.68 10.56
C THR A 104 5.25 -6.11 10.79
N LYS A 105 6.06 -6.01 9.74
CA LYS A 105 7.44 -5.51 9.85
C LYS A 105 7.59 -4.00 9.80
N GLY A 106 6.53 -3.25 9.49
CA GLY A 106 6.45 -1.78 9.51
C GLY A 106 7.79 -1.10 9.27
N ALA A 107 8.13 -0.86 8.00
CA ALA A 107 9.38 -0.26 7.49
C ALA A 107 10.62 -0.34 8.41
N VAL A 108 11.63 -1.10 8.02
CA VAL A 108 12.95 -1.07 8.66
C VAL A 108 13.47 0.39 8.70
N ASP A 109 13.87 0.82 9.90
CA ASP A 109 14.55 2.07 10.25
C ASP A 109 15.04 2.96 9.09
N THR A 110 14.13 3.72 8.49
CA THR A 110 14.42 4.68 7.40
C THR A 110 14.69 6.10 7.89
N ALA A 111 15.02 6.25 9.19
CA ALA A 111 15.36 7.54 9.79
C ALA A 111 16.65 8.13 9.23
N ASP A 112 17.61 7.28 8.85
CA ASP A 112 18.94 7.73 8.42
C ASP A 112 18.96 8.31 6.99
N ALA A 113 17.85 8.22 6.23
CA ALA A 113 17.78 8.64 4.83
C ALA A 113 17.10 10.02 4.61
N LEU A 114 16.56 10.65 5.66
CA LEU A 114 15.81 11.91 5.53
C LEU A 114 16.67 13.17 5.32
N ASP A 115 17.98 13.08 5.54
CA ASP A 115 18.90 14.19 5.25
C ASP A 115 19.24 14.33 3.76
N GLY A 116 18.91 13.33 2.92
CA GLY A 116 19.28 13.30 1.49
C GLY A 116 18.16 12.93 0.51
N PHE A 117 16.89 12.89 0.94
CA PHE A 117 15.78 12.34 0.13
C PHE A 117 15.73 12.91 -1.30
N ALA A 118 15.96 12.03 -2.28
CA ALA A 118 15.71 12.27 -3.69
C ALA A 118 14.78 11.19 -4.26
N TRP A 119 13.72 11.60 -4.96
CA TRP A 119 12.77 10.65 -5.59
C TRP A 119 13.46 9.64 -6.53
N ARG A 120 14.58 10.03 -7.15
CA ARG A 120 15.36 9.16 -8.03
C ARG A 120 16.05 8.00 -7.30
N THR A 121 16.38 8.17 -6.02
CA THR A 121 17.03 7.14 -5.19
C THR A 121 16.05 6.46 -4.24
N PHE A 122 14.76 6.80 -4.29
CA PHE A 122 13.74 6.27 -3.38
C PHE A 122 13.72 4.73 -3.31
N ALA A 123 13.80 4.04 -4.45
CA ALA A 123 13.83 2.57 -4.45
C ALA A 123 15.08 1.98 -3.78
N LYS A 124 16.20 2.73 -3.78
CA LYS A 124 17.47 2.34 -3.17
C LYS A 124 17.50 2.68 -1.68
N ASP A 125 16.99 3.84 -1.30
CA ASP A 125 17.05 4.38 0.06
C ASP A 125 15.88 3.86 0.92
N TYR A 126 14.75 3.51 0.29
CA TYR A 126 13.52 3.03 0.93
C TYR A 126 12.99 1.76 0.23
N PRO A 127 13.78 0.68 0.13
CA PRO A 127 13.40 -0.51 -0.64
C PRO A 127 12.12 -1.17 -0.09
N THR A 128 11.97 -1.23 1.24
CA THR A 128 10.78 -1.82 1.88
C THR A 128 9.50 -1.06 1.54
N ALA A 129 9.51 0.27 1.64
CA ALA A 129 8.36 1.11 1.29
C ALA A 129 8.05 1.04 -0.21
N PHE A 130 9.09 1.05 -1.06
CA PHE A 130 8.95 0.89 -2.50
C PHE A 130 8.26 -0.44 -2.88
N TYR A 131 8.72 -1.56 -2.32
CA TYR A 131 8.09 -2.86 -2.56
C TYR A 131 6.67 -2.91 -1.99
N THR A 132 6.42 -2.32 -0.82
CA THR A 132 5.08 -2.27 -0.23
C THR A 132 4.10 -1.55 -1.16
N ILE A 133 4.48 -0.40 -1.73
CA ILE A 133 3.66 0.31 -2.73
C ILE A 133 3.38 -0.59 -3.94
N ILE A 134 4.39 -1.26 -4.47
CA ILE A 134 4.22 -2.17 -5.61
C ILE A 134 3.21 -3.27 -5.29
N PHE A 135 3.37 -3.95 -4.15
CA PHE A 135 2.47 -5.04 -3.76
C PHE A 135 1.06 -4.54 -3.48
N THR A 136 0.88 -3.38 -2.85
CA THR A 136 -0.44 -2.76 -2.67
C THR A 136 -1.11 -2.45 -4.01
N VAL A 137 -0.36 -1.97 -5.01
CA VAL A 137 -0.89 -1.72 -6.37
C VAL A 137 -1.30 -3.04 -7.05
N PHE A 138 -0.53 -4.11 -6.90
CA PHE A 138 -0.91 -5.42 -7.42
C PHE A 138 -2.14 -5.99 -6.72
N SER A 139 -2.24 -5.89 -5.39
CA SER A 139 -3.43 -6.28 -4.64
C SER A 139 -4.66 -5.48 -5.07
N ALA A 140 -4.50 -4.18 -5.30
CA ALA A 140 -5.55 -3.30 -5.81
C ALA A 140 -6.01 -3.72 -7.21
N ALA A 141 -5.09 -3.95 -8.14
CA ALA A 141 -5.42 -4.37 -9.50
C ALA A 141 -6.14 -5.73 -9.51
N LEU A 142 -5.66 -6.68 -8.70
CA LEU A 142 -6.26 -8.01 -8.58
C LEU A 142 -7.67 -7.94 -7.97
N PHE A 143 -7.84 -7.15 -6.91
CA PHE A 143 -9.15 -6.91 -6.32
C PHE A 143 -10.13 -6.30 -7.32
N GLY A 144 -9.73 -5.25 -8.04
CA GLY A 144 -10.56 -4.65 -9.08
C GLY A 144 -10.94 -5.65 -10.18
N TYR A 145 -9.99 -6.45 -10.66
CA TYR A 145 -10.23 -7.48 -11.67
C TYR A 145 -11.27 -8.51 -11.22
N VAL A 146 -11.09 -9.07 -10.01
CA VAL A 146 -12.01 -10.07 -9.46
C VAL A 146 -13.39 -9.46 -9.20
N HIS A 147 -13.44 -8.25 -8.65
CA HIS A 147 -14.69 -7.57 -8.32
C HIS A 147 -15.59 -7.42 -9.55
N PHE A 148 -15.06 -6.87 -10.65
CA PHE A 148 -15.85 -6.68 -11.87
C PHE A 148 -16.20 -7.98 -12.59
N TRP A 149 -15.43 -9.05 -12.39
CA TRP A 149 -15.81 -10.37 -12.90
C TRP A 149 -16.91 -11.04 -12.07
N ALA A 150 -16.91 -10.85 -10.75
CA ALA A 150 -17.83 -11.50 -9.83
C ALA A 150 -19.21 -10.84 -9.74
N GLN A 151 -19.38 -9.63 -10.31
CA GLN A 151 -20.67 -8.93 -10.39
C GLN A 151 -21.62 -9.65 -11.34
#